data_AF-A0A0N1CE80-F1
#
_entry.id   AF-A0A0N1CE80-F1
#
_cell.length_a   1.000
_cell.length_b   1.000
_cell.length_c   1.000
_cell.angle_alpha   90.00
_cell.angle_beta   90.00
_cell.angle_gamma   90.00
#
_symmetry.space_group_name_H-M   'P 1'
#
loop_
_entity.id
_entity.type
_entity.pdbx_description
1 polymer ?
#
loop_
_entity_poly.entity_id
_entity_poly.type
_entity_poly.pdbx_seq_one_letter_code
_entity_poly.pdbx_strand_id
1 'polypeptide(L)'
;MSEGEMAQHVLQCLRQTELSEPKAALGILNGLVGLVQGDGTPHSFEVDEARASTFMAVCEYAKALHRGQPADELRPAAIEAAEKWQMLVG
;
A
#
# COMPACT_ATOMS: atom_id res chain seq x y z
N MET A 1 2.76 3.28 15.35
CA MET A 1 3.71 3.73 14.32
C MET A 1 3.32 5.15 13.96
N SER A 2 4.29 6.03 13.73
CA SER A 2 4.02 7.34 13.14
C SER A 2 3.52 7.19 11.70
N GLU A 3 2.94 8.24 11.14
CA GLU A 3 2.48 8.24 9.74
C GLU A 3 3.62 7.90 8.76
N GLY A 4 4.82 8.44 8.99
CA GLY A 4 6.02 8.12 8.20
C GLY A 4 6.52 6.70 8.37
N GLU A 5 6.45 6.13 9.57
CA GLU A 5 6.76 4.71 9.80
C GLU A 5 5.76 3.80 9.06
N MET A 6 4.48 4.18 9.02
CA MET A 6 3.45 3.43 8.30
C MET A 6 3.68 3.45 6.78
N ALA A 7 3.93 4.64 6.21
CA ALA A 7 4.26 4.77 4.79
C ALA A 7 5.49 3.94 4.39
N GLN A 8 6.53 3.96 5.23
CA GLN A 8 7.76 3.21 4.97
C GLN A 8 7.52 1.69 5.04
N HIS A 9 6.72 1.24 6.00
CA HIS A 9 6.37 -0.17 6.14
C HIS A 9 5.55 -0.67 4.95
N VAL A 10 4.57 0.11 4.49
CA VAL A 10 3.80 -0.19 3.27
C VAL A 10 4.73 -0.35 2.06
N LEU A 11 5.66 0.59 1.86
CA LEU A 11 6.65 0.51 0.77
C LEU A 11 7.50 -0.75 0.84
N GLN A 12 7.98 -1.11 2.04
CA GLN A 12 8.78 -2.31 2.23
C GLN A 12 7.98 -3.57 1.87
N CYS A 13 6.74 -3.67 2.34
CA CYS A 13 5.87 -4.80 2.04
C CYS A 13 5.52 -4.90 0.55
N LEU A 14 5.24 -3.77 -0.12
CA LEU A 14 5.01 -3.74 -1.56
C LEU A 14 6.22 -4.23 -2.34
N ARG A 15 7.44 -3.82 -1.96
CA ARG A 15 8.68 -4.33 -2.59
C ARG A 15 8.91 -5.82 -2.34
N GLN A 16 8.52 -6.35 -1.19
CA GLN A 16 8.60 -7.80 -0.91
C GLN A 16 7.68 -8.65 -1.80
N THR A 17 6.59 -8.07 -2.33
CA THR A 17 5.68 -8.82 -3.21
C THR A 17 6.32 -9.24 -4.53
N GLU A 18 7.36 -8.54 -5.00
CA GLU A 18 8.06 -8.88 -6.25
C GLU A 18 8.72 -10.25 -6.24
N LEU A 19 9.25 -10.67 -5.09
CA LEU A 19 9.94 -11.95 -4.92
C LEU A 19 9.01 -13.05 -4.39
N SER A 20 7.72 -12.75 -4.20
CA SER A 20 6.77 -13.62 -3.55
C SER A 20 5.87 -14.32 -4.56
N GLU A 21 5.59 -15.60 -4.31
CA GLU A 21 4.51 -16.31 -5.00
C GLU A 21 3.16 -15.58 -4.80
N PRO A 22 2.23 -15.61 -5.77
CA PRO A 22 0.98 -14.84 -5.72
C PRO A 22 0.18 -14.98 -4.42
N LYS A 23 0.15 -16.18 -3.84
CA LYS A 23 -0.55 -16.45 -2.57
C LYS A 23 0.15 -15.80 -1.36
N ALA A 24 1.48 -15.76 -1.37
CA ALA A 24 2.26 -15.09 -0.33
C ALA A 24 2.14 -13.57 -0.46
N ALA A 25 2.23 -13.04 -1.69
CA ALA A 25 2.00 -11.62 -1.98
C ALA A 25 0.59 -11.18 -1.53
N LEU A 26 -0.45 -11.97 -1.81
CA LEU A 26 -1.80 -11.69 -1.34
C LEU A 26 -1.89 -11.63 0.19
N GLY A 27 -1.19 -12.53 0.90
CA GLY A 27 -1.10 -12.51 2.36
C GLY A 27 -0.48 -11.22 2.90
N ILE A 28 0.61 -10.76 2.28
CA ILE A 28 1.27 -9.48 2.61
C ILE A 28 0.29 -8.32 2.40
N LEU A 29 -0.34 -8.22 1.24
CA LEU A 29 -1.23 -7.10 0.89
C LEU A 29 -2.46 -7.03 1.80
N ASN A 30 -3.06 -8.17 2.14
CA ASN A 30 -4.19 -8.20 3.08
C ASN A 30 -3.80 -7.71 4.47
N GLY A 31 -2.55 -7.93 4.90
CA GLY A 31 -2.01 -7.39 6.14
C GLY A 31 -1.88 -5.86 6.14
N LEU A 32 -1.73 -5.23 4.97
CA LEU A 32 -1.60 -3.79 4.83
C LEU A 32 -2.93 -3.05 4.96
N VAL A 33 -4.06 -3.68 4.62
CA VAL A 33 -5.41 -3.06 4.60
C VAL A 33 -5.77 -2.39 5.93
N GLY A 34 -5.35 -2.96 7.07
CA GLY A 34 -5.59 -2.40 8.39
C GLY A 34 -4.71 -1.20 8.75
N LEU A 35 -3.51 -1.09 8.16
CA LEU A 35 -2.56 -0.01 8.43
C LEU A 35 -2.95 1.29 7.73
N VAL A 36 -3.55 1.19 6.54
CA VAL A 36 -3.89 2.38 5.73
C VAL A 36 -5.17 3.09 6.22
N GLN A 37 -5.89 2.54 7.20
CA GLN A 37 -7.07 3.19 7.78
C GLN A 37 -6.72 4.31 8.76
N GLY A 38 -5.45 4.42 9.19
CA GLY A 38 -4.99 5.44 10.14
C GLY A 38 -5.53 5.22 11.56
N ASP A 39 -5.06 6.03 12.52
CA ASP A 39 -5.46 5.98 13.94
C ASP A 39 -6.48 7.06 14.33
N GLY A 40 -7.00 7.80 13.35
CA GLY A 40 -7.91 8.93 13.58
C GLY A 40 -7.21 10.26 13.90
N THR A 41 -5.87 10.30 13.87
CA THR A 41 -5.12 11.55 14.01
C THR A 41 -5.37 12.46 12.79
N PRO A 42 -5.69 13.75 12.99
CA PRO A 42 -5.84 14.69 11.89
C PRO A 42 -4.49 14.94 11.19
N HIS A 43 -4.49 14.84 9.86
CA HIS A 43 -3.36 15.22 9.00
C HIS A 43 -3.78 16.31 8.00
N SER A 44 -2.85 16.76 7.17
CA SER A 44 -3.21 17.62 6.04
C SER A 44 -4.05 16.82 5.02
N PHE A 45 -4.84 17.53 4.23
CA PHE A 45 -5.65 16.91 3.19
C PHE A 45 -4.82 16.08 2.20
N GLU A 46 -3.62 16.55 1.85
CA GLU A 46 -2.70 15.87 0.94
C GLU A 46 -2.23 14.52 1.49
N VAL A 47 -1.99 14.43 2.80
CA VAL A 47 -1.62 13.18 3.48
C VAL A 47 -2.79 12.20 3.46
N ASP A 48 -3.99 12.66 3.79
CA ASP A 48 -5.19 11.82 3.76
C ASP A 48 -5.51 11.32 2.35
N GLU A 49 -5.36 12.17 1.33
CA GLU A 49 -5.51 11.80 -0.08
C GLU A 49 -4.47 10.76 -0.52
N ALA A 50 -3.20 10.97 -0.18
CA ALA A 50 -2.13 10.04 -0.53
C ALA A 50 -2.31 8.68 0.16
N ARG A 51 -2.73 8.67 1.43
CA ARG A 51 -3.07 7.45 2.17
C ARG A 51 -4.26 6.72 1.55
N ALA A 52 -5.35 7.42 1.23
CA ALA A 52 -6.52 6.82 0.58
C ALA A 52 -6.18 6.25 -0.81
N SER A 53 -5.36 6.96 -1.58
CA SER A 53 -4.88 6.49 -2.89
C SER A 53 -4.03 5.23 -2.76
N THR A 54 -3.13 5.18 -1.77
CA THR A 54 -2.32 4.00 -1.44
C THR A 54 -3.21 2.81 -1.09
N PHE A 55 -4.22 3.02 -0.25
CA PHE A 55 -5.18 1.98 0.12
C PHE A 55 -5.90 1.38 -1.09
N MET A 56 -6.38 2.24 -2.00
CA MET A 56 -7.08 1.81 -3.20
C MET A 56 -6.18 0.97 -4.11
N ALA A 57 -4.95 1.43 -4.36
CA ALA A 57 -4.00 0.70 -5.21
C ALA A 57 -3.61 -0.66 -4.61
N VAL A 58 -3.38 -0.74 -3.30
CA VAL A 58 -3.13 -2.01 -2.59
C VAL A 58 -4.33 -2.95 -2.73
N CYS A 59 -5.55 -2.44 -2.55
CA CYS A 59 -6.77 -3.22 -2.70
C CYS A 59 -6.95 -3.77 -4.12
N GLU A 60 -6.69 -2.96 -5.14
CA GLU A 60 -6.78 -3.39 -6.54
C GLU A 60 -5.74 -4.46 -6.86
N TYR A 61 -4.51 -4.28 -6.39
CA TYR A 61 -3.46 -5.27 -6.54
C TYR A 61 -3.83 -6.61 -5.87
N ALA A 62 -4.28 -6.56 -4.60
CA ALA A 62 -4.73 -7.73 -3.87
C ALA A 62 -5.90 -8.44 -4.57
N LYS A 63 -6.87 -7.68 -5.09
CA LYS A 63 -8.01 -8.22 -5.83
C LYS A 63 -7.57 -8.95 -7.11
N ALA A 64 -6.64 -8.39 -7.87
CA ALA A 64 -6.13 -9.03 -9.08
C ALA A 64 -5.45 -10.36 -8.77
N LEU A 65 -4.56 -10.38 -7.76
CA LEU A 65 -3.91 -11.61 -7.30
C LEU A 65 -4.91 -12.65 -6.80
N HIS A 66 -5.91 -12.24 -6.02
CA HIS A 66 -6.96 -13.12 -5.52
C HIS A 66 -7.77 -13.77 -6.65
N ARG A 67 -7.96 -13.07 -7.77
CA ARG A 67 -8.70 -13.55 -8.94
C ARG A 67 -7.83 -14.31 -9.96
N GLY A 68 -6.51 -14.42 -9.73
CA GLY A 68 -5.57 -14.96 -10.71
C GLY A 68 -5.44 -14.10 -11.98
N GLN A 69 -5.71 -12.80 -11.87
CA GLN A 69 -5.57 -11.86 -12.98
C GLN A 69 -4.13 -11.32 -13.06
N PRO A 70 -3.68 -10.85 -14.24
CA PRO A 70 -2.41 -10.14 -14.37
C PRO A 70 -2.34 -8.96 -13.40
N ALA A 71 -1.22 -8.81 -12.71
CA ALA A 71 -1.06 -7.85 -11.63
C ALA A 71 0.27 -7.06 -11.71
N ASP A 72 1.07 -7.31 -12.76
CA ASP A 72 2.39 -6.73 -12.94
C ASP A 72 2.36 -5.20 -13.06
N GLU A 73 1.29 -4.65 -13.64
CA GLU A 73 1.09 -3.20 -13.79
C GLU A 73 0.53 -2.53 -12.52
N LEU A 74 -0.09 -3.30 -11.61
CA LEU A 74 -0.72 -2.77 -10.40
C LEU A 74 0.28 -2.57 -9.26
N ARG A 75 1.34 -3.38 -9.21
CA ARG A 75 2.39 -3.25 -8.20
C ARG A 75 3.13 -1.90 -8.30
N PRO A 76 3.64 -1.46 -9.47
CA PRO A 76 4.24 -0.14 -9.62
C PRO A 76 3.31 1.00 -9.20
N ALA A 77 2.03 0.94 -9.55
CA ALA A 77 1.05 1.96 -9.18
C ALA A 77 0.85 2.04 -7.65
N ALA A 78 0.81 0.90 -6.96
CA ALA A 78 0.75 0.86 -5.50
C ALA A 78 2.02 1.42 -4.84
N ILE A 79 3.20 1.14 -5.43
CA ILE A 79 4.48 1.70 -4.96
C ILE A 79 4.49 3.22 -5.14
N GLU A 80 4.13 3.73 -6.31
CA GLU A 80 4.12 5.18 -6.59
C GLU A 80 3.20 5.94 -5.62
N ALA A 81 2.00 5.41 -5.35
CA ALA A 81 1.08 6.00 -4.38
C ALA A 81 1.69 6.05 -2.97
N ALA A 82 2.33 4.96 -2.54
CA ALA A 82 2.99 4.89 -1.24
C ALA A 82 4.25 5.78 -1.15
N GLU A 83 4.99 5.96 -2.24
CA GLU A 83 6.12 6.89 -2.32
C GLU A 83 5.64 8.34 -2.21
N LYS A 84 4.52 8.69 -2.87
CA LYS A 84 3.88 10.00 -2.70
C LYS A 84 3.47 10.25 -1.26
N TRP A 85 2.88 9.25 -0.59
CA TRP A 85 2.55 9.36 0.82
C TRP A 85 3.80 9.58 1.68
N GLN A 86 4.85 8.76 1.52
CA GLN A 86 6.11 8.89 2.26
C GLN A 86 6.75 10.28 2.12
N MET A 87 6.70 10.88 0.93
CA MET A 87 7.26 12.23 0.72
C MET A 87 6.53 13.34 1.48
N LEU A 88 5.26 13.14 1.85
CA LEU A 88 4.46 14.12 2.58
C LEU A 88 4.61 14.02 4.09
N VAL A 89 5.09 12.89 4.60
CA VAL A 89 5.13 12.56 6.03
C VAL A 89 6.53 12.26 6.55
N GLY A 90 7.53 12.30 5.67
CA GLY A 90 8.96 12.07 5.93
C GLY A 90 9.78 13.34 6.04
#